data_AF-A0A2U3LR18-F1
#
_entry.id   AF-A0A2U3LR18-F1
#
_cell.length_a   1.000
_cell.length_b   1.000
_cell.length_c   1.000
_cell.angle_alpha   90.00
_cell.angle_beta   90.00
_cell.angle_gamma   90.00
#
_symmetry.space_group_name_H-M   'P 1'
#
loop_
_entity.id
_entity.type
_entity.pdbx_description
1 polymer ?
#
loop_
_entity_poly.entity_id
_entity_poly.type
_entity_poly.pdbx_seq_one_letter_code
_entity_poly.pdbx_strand_id
1 'polypeptide(L)'
;MQTFAEFMAESFHSDTRLTWNYLDPSRATARFDVDGIRVTVSFEQRELNGPWHVVFEVDQGESTEVAHSAFEIFNGVFQSVEEFVGVREPEIVVFATKRDKLAGIYQTYLRKESATLRELGYELEGPVRVDPFMEFTLRRMKPSGWKPA
;
A
#
# COMPACT_ATOMS: atom_id res chain seq x y z
N MET A 1 10.75 -9.68 29.16
CA MET A 1 11.28 -10.02 27.82
C MET A 1 10.06 -10.25 26.94
N GLN A 2 9.76 -9.28 26.09
CA GLN A 2 8.66 -9.36 25.13
C GLN A 2 9.13 -10.22 23.94
N THR A 3 8.28 -11.11 23.44
CA THR A 3 8.67 -12.00 22.34
C THR A 3 8.67 -11.24 21.00
N PHE A 4 9.49 -11.68 20.04
CA PHE A 4 9.50 -11.12 18.68
C PHE A 4 8.10 -11.13 18.04
N ALA A 5 7.25 -12.10 18.39
CA ALA A 5 5.86 -12.19 17.93
C ALA A 5 4.93 -11.14 18.58
N GLU A 6 5.13 -10.79 19.86
CA GLU A 6 4.36 -9.74 20.55
C GLU A 6 4.80 -8.33 20.09
N PHE A 7 6.09 -8.14 19.84
CA PHE A 7 6.60 -6.92 19.20
C PHE A 7 6.02 -6.77 17.78
N MET A 8 6.02 -7.87 17.01
CA MET A 8 5.28 -8.05 15.76
C MET A 8 3.76 -8.18 15.99
N ALA A 9 3.18 -7.55 17.00
CA ALA A 9 1.72 -7.42 17.13
C ALA A 9 1.40 -5.97 17.50
N GLU A 10 2.24 -5.38 18.35
CA GLU A 10 2.18 -3.98 18.75
C GLU A 10 2.59 -3.00 17.64
N SER A 11 3.62 -3.29 16.82
CA SER A 11 4.02 -2.42 15.70
C SER A 11 2.99 -2.38 14.54
N PHE A 12 1.93 -3.19 14.61
CA PHE A 12 1.00 -3.42 13.50
C PHE A 12 -0.30 -2.62 13.57
N HIS A 13 -0.52 -1.86 14.65
CA HIS A 13 -1.54 -0.82 14.69
C HIS A 13 -0.82 0.50 14.42
N SER A 14 -0.44 0.71 13.16
CA SER A 14 0.15 1.96 12.73
C SER A 14 -0.92 3.06 12.84
N ASP A 15 -0.92 3.84 13.92
CA ASP A 15 -1.54 5.17 13.99
C ASP A 15 -0.65 6.20 13.26
N THR A 16 0.00 5.78 12.17
CA THR A 16 0.83 6.69 11.40
C THR A 16 -0.09 7.72 10.77
N ARG A 17 0.15 8.99 11.12
CA ARG A 17 -0.68 10.09 10.67
C ARG A 17 -0.45 10.34 9.18
N LEU A 18 -1.28 9.74 8.34
CA LEU A 18 -1.29 9.96 6.90
C LEU A 18 -1.76 11.38 6.57
N THR A 19 -0.99 12.07 5.73
CA THR A 19 -1.39 13.34 5.12
C THR A 19 -1.73 13.11 3.66
N TRP A 20 -3.01 13.24 3.32
CA TRP A 20 -3.51 13.06 1.95
C TRP A 20 -3.46 14.34 1.14
N ASN A 21 -3.03 14.23 -0.11
CA ASN A 21 -3.14 15.27 -1.12
C ASN A 21 -3.77 14.70 -2.40
N TYR A 22 -4.94 15.24 -2.75
CA TYR A 22 -5.69 14.89 -3.95
C TYR A 22 -5.35 15.91 -5.04
N LEU A 23 -4.42 15.54 -5.93
CA LEU A 23 -3.92 16.44 -6.97
C LEU A 23 -4.97 16.62 -8.08
N ASP A 24 -5.58 15.51 -8.50
CA ASP A 24 -6.62 15.46 -9.54
C ASP A 24 -7.47 14.18 -9.40
N PRO A 25 -8.59 14.00 -10.14
CA PRO A 25 -9.46 12.83 -10.02
C PRO A 25 -8.76 11.48 -10.30
N SER A 26 -7.65 11.49 -11.04
CA SER A 26 -6.85 10.33 -11.42
C SER A 26 -5.57 10.18 -10.59
N ARG A 27 -5.30 11.08 -9.63
CA ARG A 27 -4.08 11.05 -8.80
C ARG A 27 -4.33 11.44 -7.36
N ALA A 28 -3.91 10.56 -6.45
CA ALA A 28 -3.88 10.83 -5.02
C ALA A 28 -2.51 10.49 -4.46
N THR A 29 -2.07 11.23 -3.44
CA THR A 29 -0.83 10.92 -2.73
C THR A 29 -1.10 10.90 -1.24
N ALA A 30 -0.54 9.90 -0.54
CA ALA A 30 -0.46 9.85 0.90
C ALA A 30 0.99 10.07 1.32
N ARG A 31 1.20 10.84 2.39
CA ARG A 31 2.52 11.08 2.95
C ARG A 31 2.55 10.78 4.44
N PHE A 32 3.66 10.24 4.89
CA PHE A 32 3.94 10.02 6.30
C PHE A 32 5.45 10.00 6.55
N ASP A 33 5.84 10.13 7.80
CA ASP A 33 7.23 10.10 8.24
C ASP A 33 7.42 8.96 9.26
N VAL A 34 8.50 8.19 9.11
CA VAL A 34 8.91 7.07 9.99
C VAL A 34 10.35 7.32 10.40
N ASP A 35 10.63 7.51 11.68
CA ASP A 35 11.98 7.79 12.20
C ASP A 35 12.74 8.91 11.44
N GLY A 36 12.01 9.94 10.99
CA GLY A 36 12.57 11.04 10.19
C GLY A 36 12.82 10.70 8.71
N ILE A 37 12.45 9.50 8.26
CA ILE A 37 12.40 9.09 6.86
C ILE A 37 11.02 9.44 6.32
N ARG A 38 10.96 10.25 5.25
CA ARG A 38 9.69 10.61 4.62
C ARG A 38 9.31 9.59 3.56
N VAL A 39 8.07 9.12 3.61
CA VAL A 39 7.49 8.22 2.61
C VAL A 39 6.36 8.94 1.88
N THR A 40 6.38 8.85 0.56
CA THR A 40 5.27 9.28 -0.29
C THR A 40 4.73 8.08 -1.04
N VAL A 41 3.43 7.81 -0.89
CA VAL A 41 2.69 6.80 -1.64
C VAL A 41 1.82 7.49 -2.67
N SER A 42 2.04 7.18 -3.93
CA SER A 42 1.32 7.72 -5.07
C SER A 42 0.36 6.68 -5.63
N PHE A 43 -0.89 7.09 -5.81
CA PHE A 43 -1.95 6.35 -6.46
C PHE A 43 -2.24 7.06 -7.77
N GLU A 44 -2.07 6.37 -8.89
CA GLU A 44 -2.25 6.95 -10.23
C GLU A 44 -3.09 6.07 -11.14
N GLN A 45 -4.14 6.67 -11.71
CA GLN A 45 -4.91 6.09 -12.80
C GLN A 45 -4.33 6.60 -14.13
N ARG A 46 -3.67 5.71 -14.88
CA ARG A 46 -3.00 6.10 -16.14
C ARG A 46 -3.97 6.29 -17.31
N GLU A 47 -5.10 5.61 -17.24
CA GLU A 47 -6.15 5.60 -18.26
C GLU A 47 -7.50 5.87 -17.59
N LEU A 48 -8.42 6.52 -18.30
CA LEU A 48 -9.75 6.80 -17.76
C LEU A 48 -10.47 5.49 -17.42
N ASN A 49 -10.89 5.33 -16.17
CA ASN A 49 -11.49 4.08 -15.63
C ASN A 49 -10.55 2.86 -15.67
N GLY A 50 -9.24 3.07 -15.88
CA GLY A 50 -8.23 2.02 -15.81
C GLY A 50 -7.87 1.62 -14.36
N PRO A 51 -6.94 0.68 -14.19
CA PRO A 51 -6.43 0.30 -12.88
C PRO A 51 -5.70 1.46 -12.21
N TRP A 52 -5.81 1.54 -10.88
CA TRP A 52 -5.00 2.43 -10.07
C TRP A 52 -3.67 1.77 -9.74
N HIS A 53 -2.58 2.41 -10.14
CA HIS A 53 -1.24 1.93 -9.85
C HIS A 53 -0.73 2.56 -8.55
N VAL A 54 -0.18 1.72 -7.68
CA VAL A 54 0.44 2.16 -6.42
C VAL A 54 1.95 2.13 -6.55
N VAL A 55 2.59 3.26 -6.28
CA VAL A 55 4.04 3.43 -6.23
C VAL A 55 4.37 4.15 -4.94
N PHE A 56 5.45 3.77 -4.27
CA PHE A 56 5.94 4.53 -3.12
C PHE A 56 7.41 4.88 -3.25
N GLU A 57 7.77 6.04 -2.72
CA GLU A 57 9.11 6.60 -2.68
C GLU A 57 9.49 6.85 -1.23
N VAL A 58 10.75 6.55 -0.90
CA VAL A 58 11.32 6.74 0.43
C VAL A 58 12.44 7.76 0.30
N ASP A 59 12.25 8.94 0.86
CA ASP A 59 13.26 9.99 0.92
C ASP A 59 14.10 9.77 2.18
N GLN A 60 15.27 9.17 2.00
CA GLN A 60 16.23 8.93 3.07
C GLN A 60 17.10 10.18 3.26
N GLY A 61 16.99 10.83 4.42
CA GLY A 61 18.15 11.54 4.99
C GLY A 61 19.28 10.55 5.28
N GLU A 62 20.51 11.02 5.54
CA GLU A 62 21.74 10.22 5.69
C GLU A 62 21.78 9.16 6.84
N SER A 63 20.62 8.74 7.37
CA SER A 63 20.50 7.80 8.50
C SER A 63 20.66 6.34 8.08
N THR A 64 21.52 5.62 8.81
CA THR A 64 21.88 4.21 8.61
C THR A 64 20.95 3.20 9.29
N GLU A 65 19.86 3.62 9.93
CA GLU A 65 18.93 2.72 10.65
C GLU A 65 17.86 2.10 9.72
N VAL A 66 18.31 1.45 8.64
CA VAL A 66 17.43 1.09 7.50
C VAL A 66 16.53 -0.15 7.77
N ALA A 67 16.83 -0.98 8.77
CA ALA A 67 16.13 -2.25 8.97
C ALA A 67 14.86 -2.16 9.84
N HIS A 68 14.87 -1.33 10.90
CA HIS A 68 13.70 -1.17 11.78
C HIS A 68 12.59 -0.39 11.08
N SER A 69 12.96 0.74 10.47
CA SER A 69 12.02 1.63 9.78
C SER A 69 11.42 0.97 8.53
N ALA A 70 12.03 -0.06 7.95
CA ALA A 70 11.46 -0.75 6.78
C ALA A 70 10.07 -1.33 7.04
N PHE A 71 9.87 -2.02 8.17
CA PHE A 71 8.57 -2.61 8.51
C PHE A 71 7.50 -1.54 8.75
N GLU A 72 7.85 -0.46 9.44
CA GLU A 72 6.97 0.66 9.71
C GLU A 72 6.62 1.42 8.42
N ILE A 73 7.59 1.59 7.52
CA ILE A 73 7.36 2.12 6.17
C ILE A 73 6.33 1.27 5.44
N PHE A 74 6.49 -0.06 5.42
CA PHE A 74 5.52 -0.93 4.76
C PHE A 74 4.15 -0.86 5.43
N ASN A 75 4.07 -0.85 6.76
CA ASN A 75 2.80 -0.69 7.48
C ASN A 75 2.07 0.58 7.06
N GLY A 76 2.76 1.73 7.01
CA GLY A 76 2.18 2.99 6.54
C GLY A 76 1.75 2.95 5.07
N VAL A 77 2.51 2.26 4.20
CA VAL A 77 2.09 2.03 2.80
C VAL A 77 0.79 1.24 2.75
N PHE A 78 0.66 0.14 3.50
CA PHE A 78 -0.56 -0.67 3.48
C PHE A 78 -1.76 0.03 4.13
N GLN A 79 -1.54 0.78 5.21
CA GLN A 79 -2.58 1.65 5.78
C GLN A 79 -3.09 2.65 4.75
N SER A 80 -2.19 3.27 3.97
CA SER A 80 -2.61 4.19 2.91
C SER A 80 -3.41 3.51 1.80
N VAL A 81 -3.08 2.25 1.47
CA VAL A 81 -3.85 1.44 0.52
C VAL A 81 -5.23 1.15 1.07
N GLU A 82 -5.33 0.73 2.33
CA GLU A 82 -6.59 0.41 3.00
C GLU A 82 -7.54 1.62 3.01
N GLU A 83 -7.04 2.77 3.46
CA GLU A 83 -7.79 4.03 3.45
C GLU A 83 -8.21 4.44 2.03
N PHE A 84 -7.30 4.30 1.06
CA PHE A 84 -7.60 4.62 -0.33
C PHE A 84 -8.73 3.74 -0.88
N VAL A 85 -8.64 2.42 -0.73
CA VAL A 85 -9.62 1.48 -1.29
C VAL A 85 -10.96 1.52 -0.55
N GLY A 86 -10.96 1.88 0.74
CA GLY A 86 -12.15 2.11 1.54
C GLY A 86 -12.90 3.39 1.16
N VAL A 87 -12.20 4.44 0.71
CA VAL A 87 -12.81 5.72 0.34
C VAL A 87 -13.14 5.82 -1.15
N ARG A 88 -12.18 5.51 -2.03
CA ARG A 88 -12.31 5.67 -3.49
C ARG A 88 -12.96 4.49 -4.18
N GLU A 89 -12.99 3.35 -3.51
CA GLU A 89 -13.65 2.15 -4.01
C GLU A 89 -13.27 1.75 -5.46
N PRO A 90 -11.98 1.81 -5.86
CA PRO A 90 -11.56 1.48 -7.23
C PRO A 90 -11.91 0.04 -7.60
N GLU A 91 -12.17 -0.23 -8.87
CA GLU A 91 -12.42 -1.61 -9.32
C GLU A 91 -11.14 -2.46 -9.28
N ILE A 92 -10.01 -1.86 -9.63
CA ILE A 92 -8.72 -2.54 -9.74
C ILE A 92 -7.61 -1.64 -9.18
N VAL A 93 -6.78 -2.21 -8.30
CA VAL A 93 -5.53 -1.60 -7.82
C VAL A 93 -4.37 -2.53 -8.13
N VAL A 94 -3.27 -2.01 -8.68
CA VAL A 94 -2.10 -2.78 -9.09
C VAL A 94 -0.86 -2.29 -8.34
N PHE A 95 -0.18 -3.23 -7.70
CA PHE A 95 1.15 -3.05 -7.12
C PHE A 95 2.16 -3.66 -8.07
N ALA A 96 3.03 -2.85 -8.67
CA ALA A 96 4.06 -3.32 -9.57
C ALA A 96 5.45 -3.01 -9.02
N THR A 97 6.34 -4.01 -8.99
CA THR A 97 7.73 -3.81 -8.60
C THR A 97 8.69 -4.54 -9.52
N LYS A 98 9.80 -3.88 -9.88
CA LYS A 98 10.94 -4.50 -10.59
C LYS A 98 11.93 -5.18 -9.64
N ARG A 99 11.77 -5.02 -8.32
CA ARG A 99 12.70 -5.51 -7.31
C ARG A 99 12.13 -6.78 -6.67
N ASP A 100 12.75 -7.92 -6.96
CA ASP A 100 12.32 -9.23 -6.43
C ASP A 100 12.23 -9.26 -4.89
N LYS A 101 13.14 -8.58 -4.20
CA LYS A 101 13.10 -8.45 -2.73
C LYS A 101 11.84 -7.74 -2.24
N LEU A 102 11.38 -6.71 -2.95
CA LEU A 102 10.13 -6.01 -2.62
C LEU A 102 8.91 -6.87 -2.95
N ALA A 103 8.98 -7.71 -3.99
CA ALA A 103 7.89 -8.61 -4.33
C ALA A 103 7.57 -9.59 -3.19
N GLY A 104 8.58 -10.18 -2.55
CA GLY A 104 8.38 -11.06 -1.39
C GLY A 104 7.76 -10.34 -0.18
N ILE A 105 8.09 -9.06 0.01
CA ILE A 105 7.51 -8.24 1.07
C ILE A 105 6.04 -7.92 0.77
N TYR A 106 5.74 -7.46 -0.45
CA TYR A 106 4.36 -7.22 -0.89
C TYR A 106 3.49 -8.46 -0.76
N GLN A 107 3.98 -9.63 -1.20
CA GLN A 107 3.26 -10.88 -1.07
C GLN A 107 2.95 -11.22 0.39
N THR A 108 3.94 -11.08 1.27
CA THR A 108 3.77 -11.40 2.71
C THR A 108 2.73 -10.51 3.35
N TYR A 109 2.78 -9.21 3.08
CA TYR A 109 1.87 -8.24 3.66
C TYR A 109 0.47 -8.30 3.06
N LEU A 110 0.32 -8.36 1.74
CA LEU A 110 -0.98 -8.48 1.10
C LEU A 110 -1.70 -9.78 1.52
N ARG A 111 -0.94 -10.86 1.76
CA ARG A 111 -1.50 -12.09 2.33
C ARG A 111 -1.96 -11.89 3.78
N LYS A 112 -1.20 -11.15 4.58
CA LYS A 112 -1.56 -10.84 5.97
C LYS A 112 -2.83 -9.98 6.05
N GLU A 113 -2.89 -8.91 5.25
CA GLU A 113 -4.03 -7.98 5.19
C GLU A 113 -5.20 -8.50 4.34
N SER A 114 -5.12 -9.73 3.83
CA SER A 114 -6.14 -10.30 2.95
C SER A 114 -7.52 -10.40 3.59
N ALA A 115 -7.61 -10.58 4.92
CA ALA A 115 -8.87 -10.57 5.65
C ALA A 115 -9.52 -9.19 5.63
N THR A 116 -8.77 -8.16 6.01
CA THR A 116 -9.19 -6.75 5.98
C THR A 116 -9.63 -6.32 4.58
N LEU A 117 -8.83 -6.67 3.56
CA LEU A 117 -9.15 -6.37 2.16
C LEU A 117 -10.43 -7.08 1.70
N ARG A 118 -10.68 -8.32 2.13
CA ARG A 118 -11.92 -9.04 1.84
C ARG A 118 -13.15 -8.42 2.51
N GLU A 119 -13.00 -7.91 3.73
CA GLU A 119 -14.07 -7.18 4.42
C GLU A 119 -14.44 -5.90 3.64
N LEU A 120 -13.43 -5.19 3.14
CA LEU A 120 -13.57 -4.04 2.22
C LEU A 120 -14.07 -4.43 0.82
N GLY A 121 -14.26 -5.73 0.55
CA GLY A 121 -14.83 -6.23 -0.69
C GLY A 121 -13.82 -6.42 -1.81
N TYR A 122 -12.54 -6.62 -1.50
CA TYR A 122 -11.47 -6.89 -2.46
C TYR A 122 -10.95 -8.33 -2.37
N GLU A 123 -10.54 -8.86 -3.51
CA GLU A 123 -9.79 -10.09 -3.63
C GLU A 123 -8.37 -9.79 -4.14
N LEU A 124 -7.38 -10.46 -3.55
CA LEU A 124 -5.99 -10.38 -3.98
C LEU A 124 -5.73 -11.43 -5.06
N GLU A 125 -5.29 -10.98 -6.23
CA GLU A 125 -4.83 -11.80 -7.34
C GLU A 125 -3.30 -11.68 -7.50
N GLY A 126 -2.65 -12.78 -7.88
CA GLY A 126 -1.20 -12.86 -8.08
C GLY A 126 -0.43 -13.45 -6.88
N PRO A 127 0.92 -13.37 -6.87
CA PRO A 127 1.77 -12.60 -7.80
C PRO A 127 1.73 -13.10 -9.24
N VAL A 128 1.71 -12.17 -10.20
CA VAL A 128 1.88 -12.46 -11.64
C VAL A 128 3.16 -11.79 -12.13
N ARG A 129 4.03 -12.55 -12.81
CA ARG A 129 5.22 -11.99 -13.43
C ARG A 129 4.86 -11.39 -14.79
N VAL A 130 5.02 -10.08 -14.92
CA VAL A 130 4.83 -9.31 -16.15
C VAL A 130 6.16 -8.63 -16.45
N ASP A 131 7.05 -9.30 -17.18
CA ASP A 131 8.45 -8.86 -17.33
C ASP A 131 8.57 -7.38 -17.74
N PRO A 132 9.38 -6.56 -17.05
CA PRO A 132 10.34 -6.89 -15.98
C PRO A 132 9.79 -6.77 -14.53
N PHE A 133 8.47 -6.80 -14.35
CA PHE A 133 7.79 -6.56 -13.07
C PHE A 133 7.20 -7.83 -12.44
N MET A 134 7.05 -7.78 -11.12
CA MET A 134 6.09 -8.59 -10.38
C MET A 134 4.88 -7.72 -10.04
N GLU A 135 3.69 -8.20 -10.38
CA GLU A 135 2.43 -7.52 -10.15
C GLU A 135 1.55 -8.26 -9.13
N PHE A 136 0.90 -7.49 -8.27
CA PHE A 136 -0.17 -7.94 -7.39
C PHE A 136 -1.39 -7.06 -7.66
N THR A 137 -2.55 -7.68 -7.77
CA THR A 137 -3.78 -6.98 -8.13
C THR A 137 -4.81 -7.14 -7.04
N LEU A 138 -5.39 -6.04 -6.57
CA LEU A 138 -6.60 -6.05 -5.78
C LEU A 138 -7.77 -5.80 -6.72
N ARG A 139 -8.67 -6.78 -6.81
CA ARG A 139 -9.89 -6.68 -7.60
C ARG A 139 -11.08 -6.52 -6.67
N ARG A 140 -11.92 -5.53 -6.93
CA ARG A 140 -13.16 -5.34 -6.19
C ARG A 140 -14.18 -6.42 -6.58
N MET A 141 -14.72 -7.08 -5.57
CA MET A 141 -15.71 -8.16 -5.71
C MET A 141 -17.15 -7.69 -5.52
N LYS A 142 -17.34 -6.52 -4.91
CA LYS A 142 -18.65 -5.89 -4.70
C LYS A 142 -18.78 -4.64 -5.57
N PRO A 143 -19.95 -4.34 -6.15
CA PRO A 143 -20.17 -3.09 -6.88
C PRO A 143 -19.75 -1.88 -6.04
N SER A 144 -19.10 -0.90 -6.66
CA SER A 144 -18.75 0.36 -6.01
C SER A 144 -20.03 1.09 -5.57
N GLY A 145 -20.09 1.49 -4.30
CA GLY A 145 -21.10 2.40 -3.77
C GLY A 145 -20.70 3.87 -3.96
N TRP A 146 -19.43 4.12 -4.32
CA TRP A 146 -18.88 5.43 -4.57
C TRP A 146 -19.52 6.10 -5.80
N LYS A 147 -20.02 7.32 -5.61
CA LYS A 147 -20.54 8.17 -6.68
C LYS A 147 -19.60 9.38 -6.79
N PRO A 148 -18.91 9.58 -7.94
CA PRO A 148 -18.16 10.81 -8.15
C PRO A 148 -19.12 12.00 -8.06
N ALA A 149 -18.74 13.02 -7.30
CA ALA A 149 -19.45 14.29 -7.20
C ALA A 149 -19.22 15.15 -8.43
#